data_AF-A0A7S1VD20-F1
#
_entry.id   AF-A0A7S1VD20-F1
#
_cell.length_a   1.000
_cell.length_b   1.000
_cell.length_c   1.000
_cell.angle_alpha   90.00
_cell.angle_beta   90.00
_cell.angle_gamma   90.00
#
_symmetry.space_group_name_H-M   'P 1'
#
loop_
_entity.id
_entity.type
_entity.pdbx_description
1 polymer ?
#
loop_
_entity_poly.entity_id
_entity_poly.type
_entity_poly.pdbx_seq_one_letter_code
_entity_poly.pdbx_strand_id
1 'polypeptide(L)'
;TTMSSEDELSFKERLWRELRDRYVEWSGPKFDTNFLALVLIGEMILCQGIIRFVSYTEIDWEAYMQEVSMWWDDGIMDYRQIRGGTGPLVYPAGFLYLFLGLRSLTDNGQDILKA
;
A
#
# COMPACT_ATOMS: atom_id res chain seq x y z
N THR A 1 -47.42 -9.43 -14.26
CA THR A 1 -47.82 -9.68 -12.86
C THR A 1 -46.74 -9.12 -11.97
N THR A 2 -46.99 -7.96 -11.37
CA THR A 2 -46.06 -7.33 -10.41
C THR A 2 -46.19 -8.04 -9.07
N MET A 3 -45.06 -8.46 -8.50
CA MET A 3 -45.00 -9.09 -7.18
C MET A 3 -45.53 -8.14 -6.11
N SER A 4 -46.27 -8.64 -5.11
CA SER A 4 -46.78 -7.82 -4.01
C SER A 4 -45.63 -7.29 -3.15
N SER A 5 -45.79 -6.12 -2.52
CA SER A 5 -44.80 -5.58 -1.59
C SER A 5 -44.52 -6.51 -0.41
N GLU A 6 -45.52 -7.29 0.01
CA GLU A 6 -45.39 -8.30 1.07
C GLU A 6 -44.55 -9.51 0.61
N ASP A 7 -44.71 -9.92 -0.65
CA ASP A 7 -43.92 -11.01 -1.24
C ASP A 7 -42.44 -10.60 -1.39
N GLU A 8 -42.19 -9.33 -1.74
CA GLU A 8 -40.83 -8.79 -1.85
C GLU A 8 -40.12 -8.71 -0.49
N LEU A 9 -40.83 -8.27 0.55
CA LEU A 9 -40.31 -8.23 1.93
C LEU A 9 -39.97 -9.65 2.43
N SER A 10 -40.89 -10.60 2.25
CA SER A 10 -40.69 -12.01 2.60
C SER A 10 -39.48 -12.62 1.86
N PHE A 11 -39.33 -12.32 0.57
CA PHE A 11 -38.18 -12.75 -0.21
C PHE A 11 -36.86 -12.17 0.32
N LYS A 12 -36.82 -10.86 0.59
CA LYS A 12 -35.63 -10.18 1.13
C LYS A 12 -35.23 -10.74 2.49
N GLU A 13 -36.18 -11.01 3.37
CA GLU A 13 -35.92 -11.59 4.69
C GLU A 13 -35.36 -13.01 4.60
N ARG A 14 -35.93 -13.85 3.72
CA ARG A 14 -35.43 -15.21 3.48
C ARG A 14 -34.02 -15.20 2.90
N LEU A 15 -33.80 -14.41 1.86
CA LEU A 15 -32.50 -14.25 1.23
C LEU A 15 -31.46 -13.77 2.23
N TRP A 16 -31.80 -12.77 3.05
CA TRP A 16 -30.87 -12.22 4.02
C TRP A 16 -30.51 -13.22 5.13
N ARG A 17 -31.47 -14.03 5.58
CA ARG A 17 -31.19 -15.13 6.53
C ARG A 17 -30.23 -16.15 5.93
N GLU A 18 -30.50 -16.62 4.71
CA GLU A 18 -29.64 -17.59 4.03
C GLU A 18 -28.22 -17.04 3.81
N LEU A 19 -28.09 -15.79 3.39
CA LEU A 19 -26.79 -15.13 3.20
C LEU A 19 -26.04 -14.98 4.52
N ARG A 20 -26.75 -14.59 5.58
CA ARG A 20 -26.16 -14.44 6.91
C ARG A 20 -25.67 -15.77 7.46
N ASP A 21 -26.48 -16.83 7.37
CA ASP A 21 -26.11 -18.14 7.91
C ASP A 21 -24.87 -18.70 7.19
N ARG A 22 -24.79 -18.53 5.86
CA ARG A 22 -23.58 -18.86 5.09
C ARG A 22 -22.38 -18.01 5.50
N TYR A 23 -22.57 -16.70 5.71
CA TYR A 23 -21.50 -15.83 6.18
C TYR A 23 -20.97 -16.26 7.55
N VAL A 24 -21.85 -16.60 8.50
CA VAL A 24 -21.46 -17.08 9.84
C VAL A 24 -20.72 -18.42 9.76
N GLU A 25 -21.14 -19.33 8.87
CA GLU A 25 -20.43 -20.58 8.63
C GLU A 25 -19.03 -20.35 8.04
N TRP A 26 -18.90 -19.46 7.06
CA TRP A 26 -17.64 -19.15 6.37
C TRP A 26 -16.69 -18.27 7.18
N SER A 27 -17.20 -17.50 8.14
CA SER A 27 -16.40 -16.76 9.13
C SER A 27 -15.94 -17.63 10.30
N GLY A 28 -16.16 -18.94 10.22
CA GLY A 28 -15.62 -19.88 11.18
C GLY A 28 -14.08 -20.00 11.06
N PRO A 29 -13.36 -20.26 12.16
CA PRO A 29 -11.88 -20.29 12.19
C PRO A 29 -11.23 -21.28 11.22
N LYS A 30 -12.01 -22.25 10.73
CA LYS A 30 -11.56 -23.26 9.76
C LYS A 30 -11.24 -22.65 8.39
N PHE A 31 -11.88 -21.54 8.04
CA PHE A 31 -11.72 -20.88 6.75
C PHE A 31 -10.74 -19.70 6.79
N ASP A 32 -10.40 -19.20 7.98
CA ASP A 32 -9.51 -18.04 8.17
C ASP A 32 -8.18 -18.21 7.44
N THR A 33 -7.52 -19.36 7.56
CA THR A 33 -6.23 -19.60 6.90
C THR A 33 -6.35 -19.61 5.37
N ASN A 34 -7.39 -20.24 4.82
CA ASN A 34 -7.62 -20.29 3.38
C ASN A 34 -7.98 -18.91 2.84
N PHE A 35 -8.82 -18.18 3.57
CA PHE A 35 -9.19 -16.81 3.24
C PHE A 35 -7.96 -15.89 3.26
N LEU A 36 -7.15 -15.94 4.32
CA LEU A 36 -5.90 -15.19 4.41
C LEU A 36 -4.96 -15.52 3.26
N ALA A 37 -4.78 -16.81 2.93
CA ALA A 37 -3.94 -17.23 1.81
C ALA A 37 -4.45 -16.67 0.48
N LEU A 38 -5.77 -16.69 0.23
CA LEU A 38 -6.36 -16.11 -0.97
C LEU A 38 -6.17 -14.59 -1.04
N VAL A 39 -6.32 -13.89 0.08
CA VAL A 39 -6.07 -12.44 0.17
C VAL A 39 -4.61 -12.14 -0.15
N LEU A 40 -3.65 -12.85 0.44
CA LEU A 40 -2.22 -12.65 0.19
C LEU A 40 -1.84 -12.97 -1.26
N ILE A 41 -2.42 -14.02 -1.85
CA ILE A 41 -2.21 -14.34 -3.27
C ILE A 41 -2.79 -13.22 -4.16
N GLY A 42 -4.00 -12.76 -3.86
CA GLY A 42 -4.63 -11.65 -4.57
C GLY A 42 -3.81 -10.37 -4.48
N GLU A 43 -3.30 -10.05 -3.29
CA GLU A 43 -2.42 -8.90 -3.04
C GLU A 43 -1.11 -9.02 -3.80
N MET A 44 -0.46 -10.19 -3.80
CA MET A 44 0.73 -10.45 -4.62
C MET A 44 0.45 -10.21 -6.10
N ILE A 45 -0.63 -10.78 -6.65
CA ILE A 45 -0.99 -10.62 -8.06
C ILE A 45 -1.25 -9.14 -8.39
N LEU A 46 -2.00 -8.44 -7.53
CA LEU A 46 -2.32 -7.03 -7.71
C LEU A 46 -1.06 -6.17 -7.69
N CYS A 47 -0.20 -6.32 -6.68
CA CYS A 47 1.06 -5.60 -6.56
C CYS A 47 1.97 -5.87 -7.77
N GLN A 48 2.07 -7.12 -8.20
CA GLN A 48 2.83 -7.51 -9.40
C GLN A 48 2.25 -6.92 -10.70
N GLY A 49 0.93 -6.74 -10.75
CA GLY A 49 0.25 -6.04 -11.83
C GLY A 49 0.55 -4.54 -11.82
N ILE A 50 0.45 -3.89 -10.66
CA ILE A 50 0.80 -2.47 -10.49
C ILE A 50 2.24 -2.24 -10.96
N ILE A 51 3.18 -3.08 -10.52
CA ILE A 51 4.59 -2.94 -10.88
C ILE A 51 4.83 -2.99 -12.40
N ARG A 52 4.10 -3.86 -13.10
CA ARG A 52 4.27 -4.08 -14.55
C ARG A 52 3.54 -3.07 -15.42
N PHE A 53 2.38 -2.59 -14.98
CA PHE A 53 1.44 -1.88 -15.83
C PHE A 53 1.26 -0.40 -15.46
N VAL A 54 1.65 0.00 -14.25
CA VAL A 54 1.61 1.41 -13.83
C VAL A 54 2.99 2.01 -14.01
N SER A 55 3.09 3.06 -14.83
CA SER A 55 4.34 3.80 -14.99
C SER A 55 4.71 4.49 -13.68
N TYR A 56 5.83 4.07 -13.10
CA TYR A 56 6.43 4.81 -11.98
C TYR A 56 7.07 6.08 -12.51
N THR A 57 6.93 7.15 -11.74
CA THR A 57 7.61 8.40 -12.01
C THR A 57 8.71 8.55 -10.96
N GLU A 58 9.97 8.60 -11.39
CA GLU A 58 11.16 8.60 -10.51
C GLU A 58 11.37 9.92 -9.75
N ILE A 59 10.51 10.92 -9.98
CA ILE A 59 10.63 12.29 -9.45
C ILE A 59 10.75 12.30 -7.92
N ASP A 60 9.97 11.48 -7.22
CA ASP A 60 10.02 11.44 -5.76
C ASP A 60 11.32 10.78 -5.27
N TRP A 61 11.77 9.70 -5.91
CA TRP A 61 13.00 9.01 -5.53
C TRP A 61 14.23 9.92 -5.64
N GLU A 62 14.37 10.62 -6.77
CA GLU A 62 15.46 11.56 -6.98
C GLU A 62 15.45 12.69 -5.94
N ALA A 63 14.27 13.28 -5.68
CA ALA A 63 14.11 14.32 -4.67
C ALA A 63 14.49 13.81 -3.27
N TYR A 64 14.10 12.59 -2.92
CA TYR A 64 14.42 12.00 -1.62
C TYR A 64 15.92 11.70 -1.47
N MET A 65 16.59 11.24 -2.53
CA MET A 65 18.04 11.04 -2.49
C MET A 65 18.80 12.36 -2.32
N GLN A 66 18.31 13.46 -2.93
CA GLN A 66 18.86 14.79 -2.73
C GLN A 66 18.70 15.26 -1.27
N GLU A 67 17.49 15.12 -0.71
CA GLU A 67 17.21 15.48 0.69
C GLU A 67 18.08 14.68 1.68
N VAL A 68 18.22 13.36 1.45
CA VAL A 68 19.09 12.49 2.27
C VAL A 68 20.55 12.89 2.12
N SER A 69 21.02 13.21 0.91
CA SER A 69 22.40 13.64 0.68
C SER A 69 22.72 14.95 1.39
N MET A 70 21.82 15.95 1.35
CA MET A 70 21.97 17.19 2.11
C MET A 70 22.08 16.95 3.62
N TRP A 71 21.30 16.02 4.16
CA TRP A 71 21.35 15.71 5.58
C TRP A 71 22.58 14.89 5.97
N TRP A 72 22.90 13.84 5.19
CA TRP A 72 23.92 12.84 5.53
C TRP A 72 25.32 13.20 5.03
N ASP A 73 25.44 13.61 3.77
CA ASP A 73 26.72 13.93 3.15
C ASP A 73 27.14 15.36 3.49
N ASP A 74 26.22 16.34 3.43
CA ASP A 74 26.51 17.76 3.74
C ASP A 74 26.32 18.12 5.22
N GLY A 75 25.72 17.23 6.03
CA GLY A 75 25.53 17.43 7.47
C GLY A 75 24.50 18.51 7.84
N ILE A 76 23.57 18.84 6.94
CA ILE A 76 22.56 19.88 7.17
C ILE A 76 21.50 19.36 8.15
N MET A 77 21.49 19.90 9.36
CA MET A 77 20.53 19.52 10.42
C MET A 77 19.33 20.46 10.53
N ASP A 78 19.38 21.66 9.92
CA ASP A 78 18.25 22.58 9.90
C ASP A 78 17.25 22.18 8.80
N TYR A 79 16.15 21.56 9.20
CA TYR A 79 15.11 21.02 8.30
C TYR A 79 14.56 22.04 7.30
N ARG A 80 14.57 23.33 7.65
CA ARG A 80 14.07 24.39 6.76
C ARG A 80 14.91 24.55 5.49
N GLN A 81 16.14 24.03 5.53
CA GLN A 81 17.14 24.10 4.47
C GLN A 81 17.20 22.82 3.63
N ILE A 82 16.66 21.69 4.11
CA ILE A 82 16.66 20.41 3.39
C ILE A 82 15.54 20.44 2.34
N ARG A 83 15.92 20.30 1.05
CA ARG A 83 14.98 20.39 -0.09
C ARG A 83 15.46 19.51 -1.25
N GLY A 84 14.52 18.88 -1.96
CA GLY A 84 14.79 18.19 -3.22
C GLY A 84 14.15 18.90 -4.43
N GLY A 85 14.22 18.27 -5.59
CA GLY A 85 13.61 18.77 -6.84
C GLY A 85 12.09 19.02 -6.76
N THR A 86 11.41 18.41 -5.79
CA THR A 86 9.96 18.57 -5.55
C THR A 86 9.61 19.63 -4.50
N GLY A 87 10.60 20.21 -3.82
CA GLY A 87 10.41 21.24 -2.79
C GLY A 87 11.07 20.92 -1.46
N PRO A 88 10.66 21.57 -0.35
CA PRO A 88 11.22 21.30 0.97
C PRO A 88 10.85 19.93 1.51
N LEU A 89 11.74 19.37 2.33
CA LEU A 89 11.46 18.21 3.15
C LEU A 89 10.27 18.51 4.07
N VAL A 90 9.18 17.77 3.88
CA VAL A 90 7.95 17.88 4.69
C VAL A 90 7.80 16.74 5.70
N TYR A 91 8.65 15.72 5.61
CA TYR A 91 8.58 14.52 6.44
C TYR A 91 9.47 14.60 7.67
N PRO A 92 9.10 13.93 8.78
CA PRO A 92 9.89 13.92 10.01
C PRO A 92 11.17 13.10 9.86
N ALA A 93 12.09 13.21 10.83
CA ALA A 93 13.42 12.57 10.80
C ALA A 93 13.44 11.08 10.43
N GLY A 94 12.43 10.31 10.83
CA GLY A 94 12.33 8.89 10.47
C GLY A 94 12.38 8.63 8.97
N PHE A 95 11.88 9.57 8.15
CA PHE A 95 11.99 9.52 6.70
C PHE A 95 13.46 9.52 6.24
N LEU A 96 14.29 10.44 6.75
CA LEU A 96 15.70 10.52 6.37
C LEU A 96 16.47 9.25 6.73
N TYR A 97 16.19 8.66 7.90
CA TYR A 97 16.79 7.38 8.30
C TYR A 97 16.32 6.21 7.42
N LEU A 98 15.03 6.14 7.09
CA LEU A 98 14.49 5.10 6.23
C LEU A 98 15.11 5.17 4.84
N PHE A 99 15.11 6.35 4.22
CA PHE A 99 15.66 6.55 2.90
C PHE A 99 17.19 6.50 2.86
N LEU A 100 17.89 6.80 3.96
CA LEU A 100 19.31 6.47 4.09
C LEU A 100 19.56 4.96 4.06
N GLY A 101 18.71 4.18 4.74
CA GLY A 101 18.77 2.71 4.69
C GLY A 101 18.58 2.19 3.26
N LEU A 102 17.55 2.68 2.57
CA LEU A 102 17.30 2.35 1.16
C LEU A 102 18.44 2.79 0.24
N ARG A 103 18.98 4.01 0.45
CA ARG A 103 20.13 4.54 -0.27
C ARG A 103 21.36 3.65 -0.12
N SER A 104 21.60 3.14 1.09
CA SER A 104 22.72 2.23 1.38
C SER A 104 22.58 0.89 0.67
N LEU A 105 21.36 0.42 0.39
CA LEU A 105 21.11 -0.82 -0.34
C LEU A 105 21.20 -0.60 -1.86
N THR A 106 20.87 0.59 -2.34
CA THR A 106 20.67 0.89 -3.77
C THR A 106 21.83 1.62 -4.46
N ASP A 107 23.07 1.40 -4.01
CA ASP A 107 24.27 2.07 -4.56
C ASP A 107 24.11 3.61 -4.62
N ASN A 108 23.83 4.21 -3.46
CA ASN A 108 23.53 5.64 -3.31
C ASN A 108 22.28 6.13 -4.05
N GLY A 109 21.34 5.23 -4.31
CA GLY A 109 20.09 5.55 -4.98
C GLY A 109 20.10 5.36 -6.50
N GLN A 110 21.16 4.77 -7.07
CA GLN A 110 21.33 4.63 -8.51
C GLN A 110 20.92 3.27 -9.06
N ASP A 111 20.87 2.22 -8.23
CA ASP A 111 20.59 0.88 -8.71
C ASP A 111 19.76 0.08 -7.69
N ILE A 112 18.49 -0.19 -8.04
CA ILE A 112 17.59 -1.01 -7.22
C ILE A 112 17.83 -2.51 -7.37
N LEU A 113 18.53 -2.96 -8.42
CA LEU A 113 18.80 -4.39 -8.65
C LEU A 113 19.97 -4.92 -7.81
N LYS A 114 20.79 -4.02 -7.26
CA LYS A 114 21.83 -4.34 -6.27
C LYS A 114 21.33 -4.38 -4.83
N ALA A 115 20.10 -3.89 -4.58
CA ALA A 115 19.49 -3.83 -3.25
C ALA A 115 18.96 -5.18 -2.76
#